data_AF-A0A399FX48-F1
#
_entry.id   AF-A0A399FX48-F1
#
_cell.length_a   1.000
_cell.length_b   1.000
_cell.length_c   1.000
_cell.angle_alpha   90.00
_cell.angle_beta   90.00
_cell.angle_gamma   90.00
#
_symmetry.space_group_name_H-M   'P 1'
#
loop_
_entity.id
_entity.type
_entity.pdbx_description
1 polymer ?
#
loop_
_entity_poly.entity_id
_entity_poly.type
_entity_poly.pdbx_seq_one_letter_code
_entity_poly.pdbx_strand_id
1 'polypeptide(L)'
;MQYTEKMPGIRVNEEKKEAYFLRPEKAVEEIESFYLNFSDGNLDWFELSENRASAFNVFLQEVKKKNPILLKGQVCGPITLGGSLKTEDNIPAIYDENYRDIITKYLGMNAKWQEEKFKEIFPDVPTLIFFDEPLLSTYGSVCMNLGKDEIVEILNDCMSHISGLKGIHICGGCDWSMIMDTVVNVIHFDAYSHLQNFLNYSRETQRFLDKGGIISWGIVPSGAQTDRIEKENTQSIISKFEECVDALSRSGSNRDLILQNSIIAPSCGLKTLTIDLTEKVMHLTKNVSNNLKERYNF
;
A
#
# COMPACT_ATOMS: atom_id res chain seq x y z
N MET A 1 12.93 -3.45 11.84
CA MET A 1 11.96 -3.11 10.77
C MET A 1 10.56 -3.46 11.27
N GLN A 2 9.51 -2.78 10.80
CA GLN A 2 8.14 -2.92 11.35
C GLN A 2 7.53 -4.29 11.06
N TYR A 3 7.62 -4.76 9.81
CA TYR A 3 6.96 -6.00 9.34
C TYR A 3 7.92 -7.19 9.26
N THR A 4 8.78 -7.37 10.26
CA THR A 4 9.77 -8.46 10.27
C THR A 4 9.85 -9.19 11.61
N GLU A 5 8.93 -8.90 12.53
CA GLU A 5 8.95 -9.49 13.87
C GLU A 5 8.46 -10.93 13.83
N LYS A 6 9.17 -11.84 14.50
CA LYS A 6 8.90 -13.30 14.47
C LYS A 6 9.07 -13.95 13.08
N MET A 7 9.44 -13.22 12.02
CA MET A 7 9.74 -13.85 10.72
C MET A 7 10.86 -14.88 10.87
N PRO A 8 10.66 -16.13 10.43
CA PRO A 8 11.64 -17.19 10.63
C PRO A 8 12.92 -16.92 9.85
N GLY A 9 14.06 -17.23 10.47
CA GLY A 9 15.39 -17.10 9.87
C GLY A 9 15.93 -15.67 9.82
N ILE A 10 15.16 -14.64 10.20
CA ILE A 10 15.66 -13.27 10.18
C ILE A 10 16.66 -13.03 11.31
N ARG A 11 17.74 -12.33 11.01
CA ARG A 11 18.75 -11.86 11.97
C ARG A 11 18.98 -10.37 11.76
N VAL A 12 19.14 -9.64 12.85
CA VAL A 12 19.45 -8.21 12.85
C VAL A 12 20.88 -8.01 13.32
N ASN A 13 21.68 -7.33 12.51
CA ASN A 13 22.99 -6.84 12.89
C ASN A 13 22.85 -5.36 13.27
N GLU A 14 22.80 -5.08 14.58
CA GLU A 14 22.64 -3.72 15.10
C GLU A 14 23.84 -2.81 14.78
N GLU A 15 25.06 -3.36 14.73
CA GLU A 15 26.27 -2.59 14.40
C GLU A 15 26.23 -2.06 12.95
N LYS A 16 25.81 -2.92 12.02
CA LYS A 16 25.68 -2.58 10.60
C LYS A 16 24.33 -1.95 10.23
N LYS A 17 23.36 -1.97 11.15
CA LYS A 17 21.96 -1.59 10.92
C LYS A 17 21.33 -2.34 9.75
N GLU A 18 21.66 -3.62 9.62
CA GLU A 18 21.21 -4.50 8.54
C GLU A 18 20.39 -5.65 9.12
N ALA A 19 19.40 -6.15 8.38
CA ALA A 19 18.81 -7.44 8.65
C ALA A 19 18.92 -8.34 7.43
N TYR A 20 19.09 -9.62 7.68
CA TYR A 20 19.22 -10.64 6.65
C TYR A 20 18.57 -11.94 7.10
N PHE A 21 18.19 -12.77 6.14
CA PHE A 21 17.73 -14.13 6.39
C PHE A 21 18.90 -15.10 6.37
N LEU A 22 18.95 -16.03 7.34
CA LEU A 22 19.82 -17.19 7.28
C LEU A 22 19.48 -18.05 6.06
N ARG A 23 20.33 -19.00 5.69
CA ARG A 23 19.88 -20.07 4.79
C ARG A 23 18.76 -20.88 5.44
N PRO A 24 17.72 -21.32 4.70
CA PRO A 24 16.57 -22.03 5.28
C PRO A 24 16.97 -23.25 6.13
N GLU A 25 18.03 -23.97 5.77
CA GLU A 25 18.52 -25.14 6.50
C GLU A 25 19.06 -24.81 7.89
N LYS A 26 19.35 -23.54 8.17
CA LYS A 26 19.78 -23.04 9.49
C LYS A 26 18.63 -22.52 10.34
N ALA A 27 17.42 -22.45 9.79
CA ALA A 27 16.23 -21.89 10.44
C ALA A 27 15.05 -22.88 10.46
N VAL A 28 15.30 -24.18 10.31
CA VAL A 28 14.28 -25.23 10.15
C VAL A 28 13.21 -25.15 11.24
N GLU A 29 13.59 -25.12 12.52
CA GLU A 29 12.64 -25.07 13.63
C GLU A 29 11.78 -23.79 13.62
N GLU A 30 12.37 -22.65 13.23
CA GLU A 30 11.65 -21.37 13.12
C GLU A 30 10.64 -21.43 11.97
N ILE A 31 11.03 -22.02 10.83
CA ILE A 31 10.18 -22.18 9.64
C ILE A 31 9.04 -23.17 9.92
N GLU A 32 9.31 -24.29 10.59
CA GLU A 32 8.27 -25.26 11.00
C GLU A 32 7.25 -24.61 11.93
N SER A 33 7.72 -23.85 12.94
CA SER A 33 6.86 -23.11 13.86
C SER A 33 6.00 -22.07 13.12
N PHE A 34 6.56 -21.36 12.15
CA PHE A 34 5.83 -20.43 11.30
C PHE A 34 4.67 -21.12 10.56
N TYR A 35 4.94 -22.24 9.86
CA TYR A 35 3.90 -22.93 9.10
C TYR A 35 2.85 -23.60 9.98
N LEU A 36 3.21 -24.05 11.18
CA LEU A 36 2.25 -24.53 12.17
C LEU A 36 1.27 -23.42 12.56
N ASN A 37 1.79 -22.25 12.96
CA ASN A 37 0.94 -21.10 13.34
C ASN A 37 0.11 -20.58 12.16
N PHE A 38 0.66 -20.58 10.95
CA PHE A 38 -0.08 -20.23 9.73
C PHE A 38 -1.24 -21.20 9.49
N SER A 39 -0.97 -22.51 9.55
CA SER A 39 -1.97 -23.56 9.28
C SER A 39 -3.06 -23.62 10.34
N ASP A 40 -2.71 -23.38 11.61
CA ASP A 40 -3.64 -23.32 12.73
C ASP A 40 -4.47 -22.02 12.73
N GLY A 41 -4.14 -21.06 11.86
CA GLY A 41 -4.81 -19.76 11.80
C GLY A 41 -4.56 -18.90 13.04
N ASN A 42 -3.44 -19.09 13.74
CA ASN A 42 -3.09 -18.34 14.95
C ASN A 42 -2.69 -16.90 14.60
N LEU A 43 -3.69 -16.02 14.45
CA LEU A 43 -3.50 -14.63 14.04
C LEU A 43 -2.65 -13.81 15.01
N ASP A 44 -2.70 -14.08 16.31
CA ASP A 44 -1.92 -13.36 17.32
C ASP A 44 -0.40 -13.57 17.14
N TRP A 45 -0.01 -14.67 16.49
CA TRP A 45 1.39 -14.88 16.12
C TRP A 45 1.89 -13.82 15.12
N PHE A 46 1.00 -13.34 14.23
CA PHE A 46 1.28 -12.38 13.16
C PHE A 46 0.94 -10.92 13.53
N GLU A 47 0.72 -10.64 14.82
CA GLU A 47 0.34 -9.31 15.30
C GLU A 47 1.37 -8.22 14.98
N LEU A 48 0.91 -6.97 14.88
CA LEU A 48 1.81 -5.81 14.98
C LEU A 48 2.02 -5.48 16.45
N SER A 49 3.19 -5.82 17.00
CA SER A 49 3.49 -5.48 18.38
C SER A 49 3.60 -3.97 18.59
N GLU A 50 3.35 -3.53 19.83
CA GLU A 50 3.50 -2.13 20.24
C GLU A 50 4.93 -1.60 20.02
N ASN A 51 5.94 -2.46 20.13
CA ASN A 51 7.35 -2.12 19.88
C ASN A 51 7.64 -1.81 18.41
N ARG A 52 6.85 -2.38 17.48
CA ARG A 52 7.03 -2.20 16.04
C ARG A 52 6.00 -1.24 15.43
N ALA A 53 4.86 -1.06 16.07
CA ALA A 53 3.75 -0.23 15.60
C ALA A 53 3.11 0.57 16.75
N SER A 54 3.90 1.42 17.42
CA SER A 54 3.45 2.20 18.58
C SER A 54 2.20 3.06 18.34
N ALA A 55 2.00 3.52 17.10
CA ALA A 55 0.84 4.33 16.72
C ALA A 55 -0.44 3.51 16.46
N PHE A 56 -0.35 2.18 16.30
CA PHE A 56 -1.51 1.35 15.92
C PHE A 56 -2.57 1.31 17.03
N ASN A 57 -2.14 1.05 18.27
CA ASN A 57 -3.05 1.06 19.41
C ASN A 57 -3.65 2.44 19.66
N VAL A 58 -2.85 3.50 19.48
CA VAL A 58 -3.34 4.89 19.57
C VAL A 58 -4.41 5.15 18.51
N PHE A 59 -4.17 4.72 17.26
CA PHE A 59 -5.15 4.82 16.18
C PHE A 59 -6.47 4.13 16.54
N LEU A 60 -6.43 2.89 17.04
CA LEU A 60 -7.64 2.15 17.44
C LEU A 60 -8.42 2.87 18.55
N GLN A 61 -7.76 3.55 19.48
CA GLN A 61 -8.43 4.32 20.54
C GLN A 61 -9.02 5.63 20.02
N GLU A 62 -8.33 6.32 19.12
CA GLU A 62 -8.82 7.58 18.56
C GLU A 62 -9.98 7.37 17.60
N VAL A 63 -9.97 6.31 16.80
CA VAL A 63 -11.03 6.05 15.82
C VAL A 63 -12.36 5.64 16.49
N LYS A 64 -12.33 5.02 17.68
CA LYS A 64 -13.53 4.76 18.51
C LYS A 64 -14.29 6.02 18.90
N LYS A 65 -13.63 7.18 18.90
CA LYS A 65 -14.22 8.49 19.20
C LYS A 65 -14.85 9.14 17.96
N LYS A 66 -14.86 8.44 16.83
CA LYS A 66 -15.31 8.90 15.52
C LYS A 66 -16.38 7.94 14.97
N ASN A 67 -17.01 8.34 13.87
CA ASN A 67 -17.93 7.52 13.10
C ASN A 67 -17.32 7.25 11.71
N PRO A 68 -16.33 6.34 11.61
CA PRO A 68 -15.69 6.05 10.34
C PRO A 68 -16.67 5.38 9.37
N ILE A 69 -16.61 5.76 8.09
CA ILE A 69 -17.31 5.05 7.01
C ILE A 69 -16.46 3.93 6.39
N LEU A 70 -15.16 3.93 6.69
CA LEU A 70 -14.17 3.00 6.20
C LEU A 70 -12.96 3.03 7.15
N LEU A 71 -12.40 1.86 7.46
CA LEU A 71 -11.17 1.74 8.25
C LEU A 71 -10.01 1.33 7.34
N LYS A 72 -8.99 2.19 7.25
CA LYS A 72 -7.81 1.93 6.44
C LYS A 72 -6.67 1.40 7.30
N GLY A 73 -6.13 0.25 6.93
CA GLY A 73 -4.86 -0.29 7.43
C GLY A 73 -3.81 -0.31 6.33
N GLN A 74 -2.58 -0.65 6.68
CA GLN A 74 -1.49 -0.76 5.72
C GLN A 74 -0.44 -1.75 6.18
N VAL A 75 0.16 -2.44 5.23
CA VAL A 75 1.31 -3.34 5.40
C VAL A 75 2.34 -3.05 4.31
N CYS A 76 3.60 -3.43 4.56
CA CYS A 76 4.57 -3.48 3.48
C CYS A 76 4.15 -4.54 2.45
N GLY A 77 4.36 -4.28 1.16
CA GLY A 77 4.11 -5.26 0.12
C GLY A 77 5.19 -6.34 0.05
N PRO A 78 4.84 -7.57 -0.36
CA PRO A 78 5.77 -8.70 -0.41
C PRO A 78 6.95 -8.50 -1.37
N ILE A 79 6.75 -7.84 -2.52
CA ILE A 79 7.82 -7.61 -3.50
C ILE A 79 8.85 -6.64 -2.92
N THR A 80 8.38 -5.55 -2.31
CA THR A 80 9.23 -4.55 -1.67
C THR A 80 9.97 -5.13 -0.49
N LEU A 81 9.30 -5.85 0.41
CA LEU A 81 9.97 -6.42 1.58
C LEU A 81 10.99 -7.48 1.17
N GLY A 82 10.61 -8.42 0.29
CA GLY A 82 11.51 -9.47 -0.18
C GLY A 82 12.66 -8.94 -1.04
N GLY A 83 12.45 -7.87 -1.81
CA GLY A 83 13.52 -7.24 -2.58
C GLY A 83 14.45 -6.37 -1.75
N SER A 84 13.98 -5.86 -0.60
CA SER A 84 14.77 -5.01 0.30
C SER A 84 15.59 -5.83 1.31
N LEU A 85 15.08 -6.98 1.74
CA LEU A 85 15.79 -7.90 2.63
C LEU A 85 16.69 -8.83 1.81
N LYS A 86 17.82 -9.21 2.38
CA LYS A 86 18.78 -10.11 1.75
C LYS A 86 18.93 -11.40 2.54
N THR A 87 19.38 -12.46 1.89
CA THR A 87 19.89 -13.66 2.55
C THR A 87 21.33 -13.44 3.03
N GLU A 88 21.86 -14.37 3.83
CA GLU A 88 23.27 -14.38 4.25
C GLU A 88 24.25 -14.47 3.07
N ASP A 89 23.78 -14.93 1.91
CA ASP A 89 24.52 -14.96 0.65
C ASP A 89 24.43 -13.64 -0.15
N ASN A 90 23.86 -12.58 0.45
CA ASN A 90 23.71 -11.24 -0.12
C ASN A 90 22.82 -11.20 -1.39
N ILE A 91 21.92 -12.16 -1.54
CA ILE A 91 20.89 -12.23 -2.59
C ILE A 91 19.57 -11.69 -2.00
N PRO A 92 18.79 -10.87 -2.73
CA PRO A 92 17.47 -10.46 -2.26
C PRO A 92 16.56 -11.65 -1.94
N ALA A 93 15.86 -11.60 -0.81
CA ALA A 93 15.05 -12.69 -0.28
C ALA A 93 13.88 -13.09 -1.20
N ILE A 94 13.42 -12.17 -2.07
CA ILE A 94 12.37 -12.45 -3.06
C ILE A 94 12.77 -13.52 -4.10
N TYR A 95 14.06 -13.78 -4.27
CA TYR A 95 14.58 -14.81 -5.19
C TYR A 95 14.81 -16.16 -4.51
N ASP A 96 14.66 -16.25 -3.19
CA ASP A 96 14.63 -17.53 -2.46
C ASP A 96 13.17 -17.97 -2.31
N GLU A 97 12.80 -19.11 -2.88
CA GLU A 97 11.40 -19.56 -2.91
C GLU A 97 10.82 -19.74 -1.50
N ASN A 98 11.62 -20.20 -0.52
CA ASN A 98 11.16 -20.36 0.85
C ASN A 98 10.85 -19.02 1.48
N TYR A 99 11.79 -18.06 1.38
CA TYR A 99 11.59 -16.75 1.99
C TYR A 99 10.55 -15.92 1.26
N ARG A 100 10.43 -16.05 -0.06
CA ARG A 100 9.34 -15.46 -0.81
C ARG A 100 7.98 -15.94 -0.29
N ASP A 101 7.81 -17.24 -0.09
CA ASP A 101 6.57 -17.82 0.44
C ASP A 101 6.28 -17.35 1.88
N ILE A 102 7.28 -17.43 2.75
CA ILE A 102 7.20 -16.97 4.15
C ILE A 102 6.81 -15.49 4.22
N ILE A 103 7.47 -14.62 3.43
CA ILE A 103 7.18 -13.18 3.41
C ILE A 103 5.74 -12.92 2.95
N THR A 104 5.32 -13.60 1.89
CA THR A 104 3.98 -13.45 1.30
C THR A 104 2.90 -13.84 2.31
N LYS A 105 3.02 -15.03 2.90
CA LYS A 105 2.09 -15.54 3.92
C LYS A 105 2.11 -14.71 5.20
N TYR A 106 3.29 -14.31 5.68
CA TYR A 106 3.41 -13.48 6.88
C TYR A 106 2.69 -12.15 6.71
N LEU A 107 2.93 -11.45 5.59
CA LEU A 107 2.33 -10.14 5.33
C LEU A 107 0.83 -10.24 5.13
N GLY A 108 0.35 -11.29 4.45
CA GLY A 108 -1.08 -11.58 4.31
C GLY A 108 -1.76 -11.82 5.66
N MET A 109 -1.13 -12.59 6.55
CA MET A 109 -1.67 -12.84 7.90
C MET A 109 -1.58 -11.60 8.81
N ASN A 110 -0.54 -10.78 8.70
CA ASN A 110 -0.45 -9.50 9.41
C ASN A 110 -1.55 -8.53 8.95
N ALA A 111 -1.79 -8.45 7.64
CA ALA A 111 -2.87 -7.66 7.06
C ALA A 111 -4.24 -8.17 7.55
N LYS A 112 -4.44 -9.49 7.61
CA LYS A 112 -5.66 -10.10 8.15
C LYS A 112 -5.82 -9.80 9.64
N TRP A 113 -4.75 -9.85 10.43
CA TRP A 113 -4.78 -9.47 11.85
C TRP A 113 -5.23 -8.01 12.02
N GLN A 114 -4.70 -7.08 11.21
CA GLN A 114 -5.16 -5.67 11.25
C GLN A 114 -6.64 -5.54 10.92
N GLU A 115 -7.12 -6.26 9.90
CA GLU A 115 -8.53 -6.27 9.50
C GLU A 115 -9.43 -6.82 10.63
N GLU A 116 -9.04 -7.90 11.30
CA GLU A 116 -9.81 -8.45 12.43
C GLU A 116 -9.83 -7.46 13.61
N LYS A 117 -8.73 -6.76 13.90
CA LYS A 117 -8.74 -5.69 14.93
C LYS A 117 -9.66 -4.53 14.58
N PHE A 118 -9.85 -4.22 13.30
CA PHE A 118 -10.85 -3.23 12.88
C PHE A 118 -12.28 -3.74 13.05
N LYS A 119 -12.55 -4.99 12.69
CA LYS A 119 -13.87 -5.60 12.84
C LYS A 119 -14.28 -5.81 14.30
N GLU A 120 -13.32 -6.09 15.19
CA GLU A 120 -13.56 -6.18 16.64
C GLU A 120 -14.18 -4.89 17.20
N ILE A 121 -13.77 -3.73 16.67
CA ILE A 121 -14.24 -2.42 17.15
C ILE A 121 -15.41 -1.87 16.33
N PHE A 122 -15.49 -2.21 15.04
CA PHE A 122 -16.53 -1.77 14.11
C PHE A 122 -16.94 -2.90 13.15
N PRO A 123 -17.83 -3.82 13.57
CA PRO A 123 -18.20 -5.00 12.78
C PRO A 123 -18.83 -4.69 11.42
N ASP A 124 -19.57 -3.57 11.33
CA ASP A 124 -20.35 -3.19 10.14
C ASP A 124 -19.63 -2.15 9.25
N VAL A 125 -18.44 -1.69 9.65
CA VAL A 125 -17.67 -0.70 8.88
C VAL A 125 -16.72 -1.43 7.93
N PRO A 126 -16.73 -1.13 6.62
CA PRO A 126 -15.82 -1.78 5.69
C PRO A 126 -14.35 -1.48 6.03
N THR A 127 -13.50 -2.43 5.69
CA THR A 127 -12.04 -2.35 5.85
C THR A 127 -11.36 -2.17 4.50
N LEU A 128 -10.23 -1.46 4.50
CA LEU A 128 -9.35 -1.29 3.34
C LEU A 128 -7.91 -1.47 3.78
N ILE A 129 -7.25 -2.53 3.35
CA ILE A 129 -5.84 -2.77 3.69
C ILE A 129 -4.97 -2.48 2.48
N PHE A 130 -4.00 -1.58 2.66
CA PHE A 130 -3.03 -1.22 1.63
C PHE A 130 -1.77 -2.07 1.72
N PHE A 131 -1.25 -2.46 0.55
CA PHE A 131 0.08 -3.05 0.38
C PHE A 131 0.99 -2.00 -0.27
N ASP A 132 2.01 -1.55 0.47
CA ASP A 132 2.94 -0.54 -0.01
C ASP A 132 4.07 -1.20 -0.83
N GLU A 133 4.08 -0.95 -2.14
CA GLU A 133 4.99 -1.57 -3.12
C GLU A 133 5.89 -0.57 -3.87
N PRO A 134 6.68 0.29 -3.18
CA PRO A 134 7.55 1.24 -3.86
C PRO A 134 8.60 0.58 -4.78
N LEU A 135 9.05 -0.65 -4.49
CA LEU A 135 10.04 -1.33 -5.34
C LEU A 135 9.51 -1.68 -6.72
N LEU A 136 8.19 -1.87 -6.89
CA LEU A 136 7.56 -2.11 -8.20
C LEU A 136 7.68 -0.92 -9.15
N SER A 137 8.07 0.27 -8.66
CA SER A 137 8.43 1.38 -9.54
C SER A 137 9.69 1.15 -10.36
N THR A 138 10.47 0.11 -10.02
CA THR A 138 11.69 -0.30 -10.73
C THR A 138 11.49 -1.53 -11.61
N TYR A 139 10.24 -2.01 -11.76
CA TYR A 139 9.91 -3.14 -12.61
C TYR A 139 10.31 -2.87 -14.07
N GLY A 140 10.89 -3.88 -14.73
CA GLY A 140 11.49 -3.76 -16.06
C GLY A 140 12.93 -3.24 -16.08
N SER A 141 13.51 -2.89 -14.92
CA SER A 141 14.94 -2.62 -14.80
C SER A 141 15.76 -3.92 -14.70
N VAL A 142 17.06 -3.84 -14.98
CA VAL A 142 18.01 -4.97 -14.82
C VAL A 142 18.14 -5.48 -13.38
N CYS A 143 17.59 -4.75 -12.41
CA CYS A 143 17.66 -5.09 -10.99
C CYS A 143 16.47 -5.95 -10.52
N MET A 144 15.40 -6.07 -11.32
CA MET A 144 14.19 -6.83 -10.98
C MET A 144 13.95 -7.92 -12.03
N ASN A 145 14.26 -9.17 -11.66
CA ASN A 145 14.21 -10.33 -12.56
C ASN A 145 12.98 -11.23 -12.35
N LEU A 146 11.91 -10.71 -11.73
CA LEU A 146 10.65 -11.45 -11.58
C LEU A 146 9.75 -11.25 -12.80
N GLY A 147 9.06 -12.30 -13.21
CA GLY A 147 8.08 -12.23 -14.30
C GLY A 147 6.79 -11.52 -13.88
N LYS A 148 6.04 -10.99 -14.86
CA LYS A 148 4.72 -10.37 -14.62
C LYS A 148 3.77 -11.31 -13.86
N ASP A 149 3.65 -12.55 -14.33
CA ASP A 149 2.72 -13.53 -13.75
C ASP A 149 3.10 -13.92 -12.33
N GLU A 150 4.40 -14.04 -12.05
CA GLU A 150 4.93 -14.33 -10.71
C GLU A 150 4.63 -13.18 -9.73
N ILE A 151 4.79 -11.93 -10.14
CA ILE A 151 4.43 -10.77 -9.31
C ILE A 151 2.92 -10.77 -9.02
N VAL A 152 2.09 -11.02 -10.04
CA VAL A 152 0.63 -11.08 -9.88
C VAL A 152 0.23 -12.19 -8.91
N GLU A 153 0.86 -13.37 -9.01
CA GLU A 153 0.61 -14.49 -8.10
C GLU A 153 0.97 -14.16 -6.66
N ILE A 154 2.18 -13.62 -6.42
CA ILE A 154 2.63 -13.21 -5.08
C ILE A 154 1.68 -12.17 -4.46
N LEU A 155 1.31 -11.15 -5.23
CA LEU A 155 0.41 -10.09 -4.78
C LEU A 155 -0.98 -10.64 -4.46
N ASN A 156 -1.52 -11.52 -5.32
CA ASN A 156 -2.83 -12.13 -5.13
C ASN A 156 -2.85 -13.07 -3.92
N ASP A 157 -1.82 -13.89 -3.73
CA ASP A 157 -1.71 -14.79 -2.57
C ASP A 157 -1.69 -14.00 -1.27
N CYS A 158 -0.85 -12.96 -1.19
CA CYS A 158 -0.79 -12.06 -0.04
C CYS A 158 -2.15 -11.39 0.26
N MET A 159 -2.83 -10.89 -0.78
CA MET A 159 -4.13 -10.22 -0.66
C MET A 159 -5.30 -11.18 -0.41
N SER A 160 -5.14 -12.49 -0.66
CA SER A 160 -6.21 -13.48 -0.56
C SER A 160 -6.76 -13.63 0.87
N HIS A 161 -5.94 -13.30 1.86
CA HIS A 161 -6.28 -13.37 3.28
C HIS A 161 -7.21 -12.24 3.75
N ILE A 162 -7.44 -11.23 2.92
CA ILE A 162 -8.24 -10.04 3.24
C ILE A 162 -9.66 -10.19 2.68
N SER A 163 -10.65 -10.01 3.55
CA SER A 163 -12.06 -10.07 3.17
C SER A 163 -12.61 -8.73 2.70
N GLY A 164 -12.09 -7.62 3.23
CA GLY A 164 -12.44 -6.27 2.82
C GLY A 164 -11.77 -5.83 1.52
N LEU A 165 -11.75 -4.51 1.32
CA LEU A 165 -11.13 -3.91 0.14
C LEU A 165 -9.61 -4.07 0.21
N LYS A 166 -9.00 -4.43 -0.91
CA LYS A 166 -7.54 -4.48 -1.06
C LYS A 166 -7.06 -3.25 -1.80
N GLY A 167 -6.08 -2.57 -1.22
CA GLY A 167 -5.43 -1.43 -1.83
C GLY A 167 -3.97 -1.69 -2.12
N ILE A 168 -3.41 -1.01 -3.11
CA ILE A 168 -1.97 -1.01 -3.36
C ILE A 168 -1.48 0.43 -3.53
N HIS A 169 -0.32 0.73 -2.96
CA HIS A 169 0.34 2.01 -3.13
C HIS A 169 1.68 1.85 -3.82
N ILE A 170 1.89 2.59 -4.91
CA ILE A 170 3.16 2.64 -5.62
C ILE A 170 3.48 4.12 -5.91
N CYS A 171 4.58 4.62 -5.37
CA CYS A 171 4.95 6.04 -5.46
C CYS A 171 5.33 6.51 -6.88
N GLY A 172 5.85 5.59 -7.71
CA GLY A 172 6.44 5.89 -9.02
C GLY A 172 5.66 5.28 -10.19
N GLY A 173 6.25 5.37 -11.38
CA GLY A 173 5.72 4.68 -12.56
C GLY A 173 5.87 3.16 -12.42
N CYS A 174 4.83 2.42 -12.75
CA CYS A 174 4.81 0.95 -12.76
C CYS A 174 4.14 0.46 -14.05
N ASP A 175 4.26 -0.83 -14.35
CA ASP A 175 3.33 -1.48 -15.28
C ASP A 175 1.95 -1.60 -14.61
N TRP A 176 1.11 -0.58 -14.82
CA TRP A 176 -0.22 -0.54 -14.21
C TRP A 176 -1.15 -1.63 -14.75
N SER A 177 -0.89 -2.16 -15.95
CA SER A 177 -1.65 -3.31 -16.47
C SER A 177 -1.51 -4.52 -15.55
N MET A 178 -0.28 -4.77 -15.06
CA MET A 178 0.00 -5.85 -14.12
C MET A 178 -0.77 -5.68 -12.82
N ILE A 179 -0.79 -4.47 -12.27
CA ILE A 179 -1.51 -4.19 -11.02
C ILE A 179 -3.03 -4.33 -11.21
N MET A 180 -3.57 -3.86 -12.32
CA MET A 180 -5.01 -3.96 -12.64
C MET A 180 -5.47 -5.37 -13.00
N ASP A 181 -4.54 -6.29 -13.31
CA ASP A 181 -4.79 -7.71 -13.51
C ASP A 181 -4.85 -8.51 -12.18
N THR A 182 -4.50 -7.90 -11.04
CA THR A 182 -4.61 -8.51 -9.70
C THR A 182 -6.03 -8.44 -9.12
N VAL A 183 -6.21 -8.96 -7.90
CA VAL A 183 -7.46 -8.84 -7.11
C VAL A 183 -7.64 -7.49 -6.41
N VAL A 184 -6.80 -6.50 -6.71
CA VAL A 184 -6.83 -5.18 -6.06
C VAL A 184 -8.15 -4.45 -6.33
N ASN A 185 -8.66 -3.73 -5.33
CA ASN A 185 -9.85 -2.87 -5.46
C ASN A 185 -9.48 -1.39 -5.55
N VAL A 186 -8.39 -0.96 -4.91
CA VAL A 186 -7.99 0.45 -4.83
C VAL A 186 -6.54 0.63 -5.27
N ILE A 187 -6.30 1.45 -6.29
CA ILE A 187 -4.94 1.81 -6.72
C ILE A 187 -4.62 3.22 -6.23
N HIS A 188 -3.51 3.38 -5.52
CA HIS A 188 -3.00 4.69 -5.08
C HIS A 188 -1.62 4.96 -5.68
N PHE A 189 -1.48 6.12 -6.31
CA PHE A 189 -0.24 6.54 -6.95
C PHE A 189 -0.03 8.05 -6.80
N ASP A 190 1.20 8.51 -7.01
CA ASP A 190 1.55 9.94 -7.05
C ASP A 190 1.02 10.57 -8.35
N ALA A 191 -0.28 10.88 -8.38
CA ALA A 191 -0.90 11.60 -9.48
C ALA A 191 -0.34 13.02 -9.64
N TYR A 192 0.17 13.62 -8.56
CA TYR A 192 0.74 14.96 -8.60
C TYR A 192 1.96 15.03 -9.54
N SER A 193 2.84 14.03 -9.49
CA SER A 193 4.09 13.99 -10.28
C SER A 193 4.08 12.99 -11.45
N HIS A 194 3.29 11.91 -11.37
CA HIS A 194 3.45 10.74 -12.25
C HIS A 194 2.19 10.36 -13.06
N LEU A 195 1.26 11.29 -13.27
CA LEU A 195 0.05 11.05 -14.09
C LEU A 195 0.35 10.44 -15.46
N GLN A 196 1.40 10.92 -16.15
CA GLN A 196 1.73 10.48 -17.51
C GLN A 196 1.98 8.96 -17.60
N ASN A 197 2.59 8.36 -16.58
CA ASN A 197 2.80 6.91 -16.55
C ASN A 197 1.47 6.15 -16.47
N PHE A 198 0.49 6.69 -15.75
CA PHE A 198 -0.84 6.07 -15.61
C PHE A 198 -1.67 6.21 -16.89
N LEU A 199 -1.55 7.33 -17.61
CA LEU A 199 -2.27 7.58 -18.87
C LEU A 199 -1.93 6.57 -19.98
N ASN A 200 -0.74 5.96 -19.94
CA ASN A 200 -0.34 4.92 -20.89
C ASN A 200 -1.20 3.66 -20.82
N TYR A 201 -1.99 3.50 -19.75
CA TYR A 201 -2.82 2.33 -19.48
C TYR A 201 -4.31 2.69 -19.43
N SER A 202 -4.77 3.62 -20.27
CA SER A 202 -6.15 4.13 -20.22
C SER A 202 -7.21 3.06 -20.49
N ARG A 203 -6.90 2.08 -21.34
CA ARG A 203 -7.80 0.95 -21.64
C ARG A 203 -7.95 0.02 -20.44
N GLU A 204 -6.84 -0.31 -19.79
CA GLU A 204 -6.78 -1.11 -18.58
C GLU A 204 -7.48 -0.37 -17.44
N THR A 205 -7.23 0.94 -17.33
CA THR A 205 -7.89 1.82 -16.35
C THR A 205 -9.40 1.80 -16.53
N GLN A 206 -9.90 1.91 -17.77
CA GLN A 206 -11.33 1.82 -18.03
C GLN A 206 -11.89 0.46 -17.60
N ARG A 207 -11.22 -0.65 -17.94
CA ARG A 207 -11.64 -2.00 -17.50
C ARG A 207 -11.61 -2.16 -15.98
N PHE A 208 -10.66 -1.51 -15.31
CA PHE A 208 -10.55 -1.52 -13.85
C PHE A 208 -11.74 -0.77 -13.22
N LEU A 209 -12.06 0.43 -13.73
CA LEU A 209 -13.23 1.22 -13.29
C LEU A 209 -14.56 0.49 -13.56
N ASP A 210 -14.70 -0.16 -14.72
CA ASP A 210 -15.91 -0.94 -15.07
C ASP A 210 -16.20 -2.09 -14.10
N LYS A 211 -15.15 -2.61 -13.43
CA LYS A 211 -15.26 -3.65 -12.40
C LYS A 211 -15.47 -3.09 -10.98
N GLY A 212 -15.66 -1.77 -10.84
CA GLY A 212 -15.77 -1.10 -9.54
C GLY A 212 -14.42 -0.80 -8.88
N GLY A 213 -13.33 -0.81 -9.65
CA GLY A 213 -12.02 -0.38 -9.17
C GLY A 213 -12.00 1.11 -8.81
N ILE A 214 -11.26 1.47 -7.78
CA ILE A 214 -11.18 2.82 -7.21
C ILE A 214 -9.79 3.40 -7.42
N ILE A 215 -9.72 4.65 -7.86
CA ILE A 215 -8.48 5.40 -7.98
C ILE A 215 -8.33 6.31 -6.76
N SER A 216 -7.34 6.03 -5.93
CA SER A 216 -6.87 6.95 -4.90
C SER A 216 -5.85 7.90 -5.52
N TRP A 217 -6.28 9.14 -5.75
CA TRP A 217 -5.48 10.19 -6.35
C TRP A 217 -4.55 10.80 -5.31
N GLY A 218 -3.27 10.44 -5.39
CA GLY A 218 -2.20 11.10 -4.66
C GLY A 218 -1.91 12.49 -5.22
N ILE A 219 -2.89 13.40 -5.13
CA ILE A 219 -2.89 14.71 -5.80
C ILE A 219 -2.48 15.84 -4.87
N VAL A 220 -2.39 15.61 -3.56
CA VAL A 220 -1.80 16.58 -2.62
C VAL A 220 -0.32 16.26 -2.45
N PRO A 221 0.62 17.18 -2.73
CA PRO A 221 2.03 16.88 -2.60
C PRO A 221 2.41 16.53 -1.15
N SER A 222 3.40 15.65 -1.01
CA SER A 222 3.85 15.12 0.27
C SER A 222 5.32 14.67 0.22
N GLY A 223 5.86 14.15 1.32
CA GLY A 223 7.22 13.60 1.37
C GLY A 223 8.28 14.67 1.13
N ALA A 224 9.22 14.42 0.20
CA ALA A 224 10.32 15.35 -0.11
C ALA A 224 9.90 16.61 -0.89
N GLN A 225 8.60 16.80 -1.14
CA GLN A 225 8.07 17.88 -1.98
C GLN A 225 7.76 19.17 -1.19
N THR A 226 8.55 19.51 -0.16
CA THR A 226 8.29 20.62 0.78
C THR A 226 8.00 21.95 0.08
N ASP A 227 8.82 22.35 -0.89
CA ASP A 227 8.63 23.59 -1.65
C ASP A 227 7.28 23.65 -2.37
N ARG A 228 6.75 22.49 -2.78
CA ARG A 228 5.45 22.40 -3.45
C ARG A 228 4.31 22.49 -2.43
N ILE A 229 4.44 21.80 -1.30
CA ILE A 229 3.48 21.88 -0.18
C ILE A 229 3.30 23.34 0.27
N GLU A 230 4.38 24.11 0.30
CA GLU A 230 4.33 25.53 0.69
C GLU A 230 3.53 26.39 -0.30
N LYS A 231 3.68 26.15 -1.60
CA LYS A 231 3.08 26.96 -2.67
C LYS A 231 1.64 26.57 -3.01
N GLU A 232 1.29 25.30 -2.83
CA GLU A 232 -0.05 24.81 -3.18
C GLU A 232 -1.13 25.32 -2.23
N ASN A 233 -2.32 25.49 -2.78
CA ASN A 233 -3.55 25.76 -2.05
C ASN A 233 -4.69 24.88 -2.57
N THR A 234 -5.85 24.94 -1.91
CA THR A 234 -7.01 24.11 -2.27
C THR A 234 -7.41 24.26 -3.74
N GLN A 235 -7.45 25.49 -4.28
CA GLN A 235 -7.92 25.73 -5.63
C GLN A 235 -6.93 25.24 -6.69
N SER A 236 -5.63 25.42 -6.48
CA SER A 236 -4.61 24.93 -7.41
C SER A 236 -4.60 23.39 -7.48
N ILE A 237 -4.78 22.71 -6.35
CA ILE A 237 -4.88 21.25 -6.32
C ILE A 237 -6.16 20.75 -7.01
N ILE A 238 -7.30 21.43 -6.82
CA ILE A 238 -8.55 21.09 -7.52
C ILE A 238 -8.38 21.24 -9.03
N SER A 239 -7.82 22.36 -9.50
CA SER A 239 -7.57 22.56 -10.93
C SER A 239 -6.69 21.45 -11.49
N LYS A 240 -5.62 21.07 -10.78
CA LYS A 240 -4.74 19.96 -11.18
C LYS A 240 -5.47 18.62 -11.19
N PHE A 241 -6.33 18.34 -10.21
CA PHE A 241 -7.16 17.13 -10.20
C PHE A 241 -8.07 17.07 -11.42
N GLU A 242 -8.77 18.16 -11.74
CA GLU A 242 -9.66 18.24 -12.92
C GLU A 242 -8.89 18.04 -14.22
N GLU A 243 -7.69 18.61 -14.34
CA GLU A 243 -6.78 18.35 -15.47
C GLU A 243 -6.41 16.86 -15.58
N CYS A 244 -6.16 16.18 -14.46
CA CYS A 244 -5.86 14.76 -14.44
C CYS A 244 -7.06 13.92 -14.92
N VAL A 245 -8.25 14.22 -14.42
CA VAL A 245 -9.51 13.56 -14.80
C VAL A 245 -9.81 13.76 -16.28
N ASP A 246 -9.66 14.99 -16.78
CA ASP A 246 -9.89 15.31 -18.18
C ASP A 246 -8.87 14.63 -19.09
N ALA A 247 -7.60 14.56 -18.70
CA ALA A 247 -6.58 13.85 -19.45
C ALA A 247 -6.90 12.36 -19.57
N LEU A 248 -7.26 11.70 -18.45
CA LEU A 248 -7.62 10.29 -18.44
C LEU A 248 -8.90 10.04 -19.26
N SER A 249 -9.86 10.97 -19.20
CA SER A 249 -11.09 10.86 -19.97
C SER A 249 -10.86 11.00 -21.49
N ARG A 250 -10.01 11.94 -21.91
CA ARG A 250 -9.59 12.07 -23.33
C ARG A 250 -8.87 10.83 -23.84
N SER A 251 -8.17 10.12 -22.97
CA SER A 251 -7.49 8.85 -23.30
C SER A 251 -8.44 7.65 -23.36
N GLY A 252 -9.74 7.83 -23.10
CA GLY A 252 -10.77 6.81 -23.33
C GLY A 252 -11.51 6.33 -22.07
N SER A 253 -11.19 6.86 -20.89
CA SER A 253 -11.91 6.49 -19.67
C SER A 253 -13.18 7.32 -19.45
N ASN A 254 -14.22 6.73 -18.87
CA ASN A 254 -15.48 7.42 -18.59
C ASN A 254 -15.28 8.40 -17.43
N ARG A 255 -15.53 9.68 -17.70
CA ARG A 255 -15.33 10.77 -16.72
C ARG A 255 -16.16 10.60 -15.45
N ASP A 256 -17.41 10.18 -15.57
CA ASP A 256 -18.31 10.02 -14.43
C ASP A 256 -17.89 8.84 -13.57
N LEU A 257 -17.47 7.73 -14.19
CA LEU A 257 -16.90 6.60 -13.46
C LEU A 257 -15.61 6.98 -12.73
N ILE A 258 -14.73 7.77 -13.35
CA ILE A 258 -13.53 8.28 -12.68
C ILE A 258 -13.93 9.03 -11.41
N LEU A 259 -14.82 10.01 -11.52
CA LEU A 259 -15.18 10.86 -10.38
C LEU A 259 -15.89 10.08 -9.27
N GLN A 260 -16.81 9.18 -9.63
CA GLN A 260 -17.54 8.36 -8.65
C GLN A 260 -16.63 7.36 -7.92
N ASN A 261 -15.57 6.88 -8.58
CA ASN A 261 -14.63 5.91 -8.02
C ASN A 261 -13.29 6.58 -7.64
N SER A 262 -13.35 7.78 -7.04
CA SER A 262 -12.17 8.54 -6.64
C SER A 262 -12.03 8.70 -5.13
N ILE A 263 -10.81 8.50 -4.63
CA ILE A 263 -10.38 8.91 -3.28
C ILE A 263 -9.33 10.02 -3.44
N ILE A 264 -9.40 11.07 -2.62
CA ILE A 264 -8.38 12.13 -2.60
C ILE A 264 -7.40 11.84 -1.46
N ALA A 265 -6.11 11.80 -1.78
CA ALA A 265 -5.06 11.46 -0.83
C ALA A 265 -3.79 12.31 -1.04
N PRO A 266 -2.90 12.36 -0.03
CA PRO A 266 -1.51 12.75 -0.23
C PRO A 266 -0.81 11.84 -1.24
N SER A 267 0.22 12.35 -1.91
CA SER A 267 0.96 11.61 -2.94
C SER A 267 1.76 10.41 -2.41
N CYS A 268 2.14 10.44 -1.13
CA CYS A 268 2.95 9.44 -0.42
C CYS A 268 2.78 9.65 1.10
N GLY A 269 3.55 8.92 1.91
CA GLY A 269 3.59 9.08 3.36
C GLY A 269 4.14 10.43 3.83
N LEU A 270 3.75 10.82 5.04
CA LEU A 270 4.12 12.12 5.65
C LEU A 270 5.32 12.04 6.61
N LYS A 271 5.97 10.87 6.70
CA LYS A 271 7.03 10.56 7.69
C LYS A 271 8.18 11.58 7.72
N THR A 272 8.54 12.16 6.58
CA THR A 272 9.68 13.07 6.44
C THR A 272 9.35 14.54 6.71
N LEU A 273 8.08 14.86 6.96
CA LEU A 273 7.61 16.23 7.15
C LEU A 273 7.67 16.65 8.62
N THR A 274 7.73 17.96 8.85
CA THR A 274 7.46 18.54 10.18
C THR A 274 5.98 18.37 10.53
N ILE A 275 5.63 18.59 11.81
CA ILE A 275 4.24 18.56 12.27
C ILE A 275 3.42 19.61 11.50
N ASP A 276 3.91 20.85 11.41
CA ASP A 276 3.21 21.95 10.70
C ASP A 276 2.92 21.62 9.23
N LEU A 277 3.91 21.04 8.52
CA LEU A 277 3.72 20.63 7.13
C LEU A 277 2.76 19.44 7.01
N THR A 278 2.81 18.50 7.96
CA THR A 278 1.89 17.37 8.05
C THR A 278 0.45 17.85 8.22
N GLU A 279 0.20 18.77 9.16
CA GLU A 279 -1.10 19.38 9.38
C GLU A 279 -1.59 20.12 8.14
N LYS A 280 -0.73 20.91 7.49
CA LYS A 280 -1.06 21.60 6.25
C LYS A 280 -1.49 20.63 5.14
N VAL A 281 -0.75 19.55 4.91
CA VAL A 281 -1.09 18.53 3.90
C VAL A 281 -2.44 17.87 4.21
N MET A 282 -2.69 17.52 5.47
CA MET A 282 -3.96 16.92 5.89
C MET A 282 -5.14 17.89 5.74
N HIS A 283 -4.94 19.17 6.05
CA HIS A 283 -5.94 20.21 5.83
C HIS A 283 -6.23 20.43 4.35
N LEU A 284 -5.21 20.50 3.49
CA LEU A 284 -5.38 20.61 2.04
C LEU A 284 -6.15 19.41 1.49
N THR A 285 -5.78 18.18 1.88
CA THR A 285 -6.46 16.96 1.46
C THR A 285 -7.94 16.99 1.82
N LYS A 286 -8.27 17.35 3.07
CA LYS A 286 -9.66 17.50 3.53
C LYS A 286 -10.42 18.57 2.74
N ASN A 287 -9.81 19.75 2.55
CA ASN A 287 -10.47 20.86 1.87
C ASN A 287 -10.74 20.58 0.40
N VAL A 288 -9.79 19.94 -0.29
CA VAL A 288 -9.94 19.50 -1.70
C VAL A 288 -11.07 18.47 -1.78
N SER A 289 -11.08 17.45 -0.93
CA SER A 289 -12.13 16.43 -0.91
C SER A 289 -13.53 17.05 -0.70
N ASN A 290 -13.68 17.97 0.25
CA ASN A 290 -14.96 18.62 0.52
C ASN A 290 -15.44 19.49 -0.66
N ASN A 291 -14.54 20.30 -1.25
CA ASN A 291 -14.88 21.15 -2.39
C ASN A 291 -15.29 20.33 -3.62
N LEU A 292 -14.64 19.20 -3.86
CA LEU A 292 -15.00 18.32 -4.98
C LEU A 292 -16.37 17.67 -4.76
N LYS A 293 -16.69 17.24 -3.52
CA LYS A 293 -18.02 16.72 -3.19
C LYS A 293 -19.12 17.75 -3.43
N GLU A 294 -18.92 18.99 -2.96
CA GLU A 294 -19.85 20.09 -3.19
C GLU A 294 -20.00 20.41 -4.69
N ARG A 295 -18.88 20.47 -5.42
CA ARG A 295 -18.88 20.82 -6.85
C ARG A 295 -19.59 19.79 -7.72
N TYR A 296 -19.44 18.51 -7.41
CA TYR A 296 -19.97 17.40 -8.20
C TYR A 296 -21.23 16.76 -7.60
N ASN A 297 -21.77 17.32 -6.51
CA ASN A 297 -22.96 16.85 -5.79
C ASN A 297 -22.90 15.37 -5.36
N PHE A 298 -21.79 14.99 -4.72
CA PHE A 298 -21.61 13.67 -4.10
C PHE A 298 -22.04 13.61 -2.64
#